data_AF-A0A2G8JR68-F1
#
_entry.id   AF-A0A2G8JR68-F1
#
_cell.length_a   1.000
_cell.length_b   1.000
_cell.length_c   1.000
_cell.angle_alpha   90.00
_cell.angle_beta   90.00
_cell.angle_gamma   90.00
#
_symmetry.space_group_name_H-M   'P 1'
#
loop_
_entity.id
_entity.type
_entity.pdbx_description
1 polymer ?
#
loop_
_entity_poly.entity_id
_entity_poly.type
_entity_poly.pdbx_seq_one_letter_code
_entity_poly.pdbx_strand_id
1 'polypeptide(L)'
;RYTSLSDVWSTPLEIFSRGSTPYPGMNNNEAREKIEGVYRMNQPPECPDAVWEWIQACWRKEPEDRPNFSEIKTAMKKIHKIFK
;
A
#
# COMPACT_ATOMS: atom_id res chain seq x y z
N ARG A 1 -1.14 13.94 12.84
CA ARG A 1 -1.59 14.93 11.82
C ARG A 1 -1.80 14.16 10.53
N TYR A 2 -3.01 14.17 9.97
CA TYR A 2 -3.33 13.49 8.71
C TYR A 2 -2.88 14.35 7.53
N THR A 3 -2.33 13.72 6.48
CA THR A 3 -1.85 14.37 5.26
C THR A 3 -2.17 13.50 4.04
N SER A 4 -2.14 14.06 2.84
CA SER A 4 -2.32 13.24 1.63
C SER A 4 -1.31 12.09 1.53
N LEU A 5 -0.13 12.23 2.14
CA LEU A 5 0.89 11.18 2.20
C LEU A 5 0.58 10.09 3.26
N SER A 6 -0.23 10.40 4.28
CA SER A 6 -0.81 9.37 5.15
C SER A 6 -1.90 8.57 4.43
N ASP A 7 -2.68 9.23 3.55
CA ASP A 7 -3.69 8.54 2.75
C ASP A 7 -3.06 7.63 1.69
N VAL A 8 -1.95 8.07 1.08
CA VAL A 8 -1.12 7.22 0.19
C VAL A 8 -0.65 5.97 0.91
N TRP A 9 -0.26 6.08 2.18
CA TRP A 9 0.18 4.94 2.99
C TRP A 9 -0.95 3.95 3.28
N SER A 10 -2.16 4.43 3.60
CA SER A 10 -3.31 3.58 3.93
C SER A 10 -4.00 2.98 2.71
N THR A 11 -3.93 3.63 1.55
CA THR A 11 -4.62 3.19 0.31
C THR A 11 -4.37 1.72 -0.03
N PRO A 12 -3.13 1.19 -0.03
CA PRO A 12 -2.91 -0.23 -0.28
C PRO A 12 -3.57 -1.14 0.76
N LEU A 13 -3.58 -0.75 2.05
CA LEU A 13 -4.22 -1.55 3.10
C LEU A 13 -5.71 -1.75 2.81
N GLU A 14 -6.39 -0.68 2.40
CA GLU A 14 -7.83 -0.70 2.07
C GLU A 14 -8.14 -1.51 0.81
N ILE A 15 -7.29 -1.40 -0.22
CA ILE A 15 -7.46 -2.13 -1.48
C ILE A 15 -7.32 -3.64 -1.25
N PHE A 16 -6.27 -4.07 -0.53
CA PHE A 16 -5.99 -5.49 -0.34
C PHE A 16 -6.82 -6.14 0.74
N SER A 17 -7.22 -5.39 1.76
CA SER A 17 -8.20 -5.90 2.71
C SER A 17 -9.59 -6.04 2.07
N ARG A 18 -9.83 -5.46 0.88
CA ARG A 18 -11.12 -5.42 0.20
C ARG A 18 -12.22 -4.89 1.13
N GLY A 19 -11.90 -3.85 1.91
CA GLY A 19 -12.78 -3.28 2.92
C GLY A 19 -12.86 -4.04 4.25
N SER A 20 -12.11 -5.13 4.40
CA SER A 20 -11.96 -5.86 5.67
C SER A 20 -10.92 -5.20 6.58
N THR A 21 -10.77 -5.70 7.80
CA THR A 21 -9.73 -5.24 8.73
C THR A 21 -8.34 -5.67 8.21
N PRO A 22 -7.42 -4.72 7.95
CA PRO A 22 -6.03 -5.06 7.62
C PRO A 22 -5.36 -5.71 8.85
N TYR A 23 -4.54 -6.75 8.61
CA TYR A 23 -3.89 -7.56 9.67
C TYR A 23 -4.90 -8.25 10.63
N PRO A 24 -5.72 -9.20 10.12
CA PRO A 24 -6.72 -9.89 10.94
C PRO A 24 -6.06 -10.65 12.10
N GLY A 25 -6.72 -10.59 13.27
CA GLY A 25 -6.22 -11.22 14.50
C GLY A 25 -5.17 -10.41 15.26
N MET A 26 -4.88 -9.18 14.85
CA MET A 26 -4.01 -8.24 15.56
C MET A 26 -4.81 -7.02 16.01
N ASN A 27 -4.48 -6.49 17.19
CA ASN A 27 -4.92 -5.16 17.61
C ASN A 27 -3.99 -4.07 17.02
N ASN A 28 -4.38 -2.80 17.21
CA ASN A 28 -3.65 -1.66 16.65
C ASN A 28 -2.19 -1.56 17.11
N ASN A 29 -1.90 -1.93 18.37
CA ASN A 29 -0.54 -1.87 18.91
C ASN A 29 0.32 -2.99 18.30
N GLU A 30 -0.20 -4.20 18.23
CA GLU A 30 0.49 -5.35 17.61
C GLU A 30 0.79 -5.10 16.12
N ALA A 31 -0.19 -4.54 15.38
CA ALA A 31 0.00 -4.18 13.99
C ALA A 31 1.09 -3.10 13.84
N ARG A 32 1.09 -2.10 14.73
CA ARG A 32 2.08 -1.03 14.75
C ARG A 32 3.49 -1.56 15.02
N GLU A 33 3.66 -2.38 16.05
CA GLU A 33 4.96 -2.98 16.41
C GLU A 33 5.53 -3.81 15.25
N LYS A 34 4.69 -4.59 14.57
CA LYS A 34 5.12 -5.33 13.38
C LYS A 34 5.54 -4.41 12.24
N ILE A 35 4.74 -3.39 11.94
CA ILE A 35 5.05 -2.41 10.88
C ILE A 35 6.37 -1.69 11.18
N GLU A 36 6.65 -1.37 12.44
CA GLU A 36 7.93 -0.81 12.88
C GLU A 36 9.08 -1.83 12.73
N GLY A 37 8.83 -3.11 13.02
CA GLY A 37 9.74 -4.25 12.82
C GLY A 37 9.92 -4.72 11.37
N VAL A 38 9.76 -3.83 10.39
CA VAL A 38 9.89 -4.08 8.94
C VAL A 38 8.84 -5.01 8.31
N TYR A 39 7.86 -5.49 9.07
CA TYR A 39 6.81 -6.36 8.53
C TYR A 39 5.81 -5.56 7.68
N ARG A 40 5.46 -6.11 6.52
CA ARG A 40 4.38 -5.63 5.64
C ARG A 40 3.50 -6.81 5.26
N MET A 41 2.30 -6.54 4.76
CA MET A 41 1.48 -7.61 4.16
C MET A 41 2.25 -8.25 3.01
N ASN A 42 2.05 -9.54 2.80
CA ASN A 42 2.60 -10.24 1.64
C ASN A 42 1.82 -9.85 0.38
N GLN A 43 2.48 -9.96 -0.78
CA GLN A 43 1.83 -9.81 -2.08
C GLN A 43 0.74 -10.87 -2.23
N PRO A 44 -0.50 -10.49 -2.53
CA PRO A 44 -1.55 -11.46 -2.83
C PRO A 44 -1.28 -12.19 -4.15
N PRO A 45 -1.66 -13.47 -4.30
CA PRO A 45 -1.45 -14.23 -5.52
C PRO A 45 -2.08 -13.60 -6.77
N GLU A 46 -3.18 -12.88 -6.61
CA GLU A 46 -3.87 -12.18 -7.70
C GLU A 46 -3.29 -10.81 -8.04
N CYS A 47 -2.29 -10.33 -7.29
CA CYS A 47 -1.70 -9.01 -7.48
C CYS A 47 -0.50 -9.10 -8.44
N PRO A 48 -0.55 -8.43 -9.61
CA PRO A 48 0.60 -8.41 -10.52
C PRO A 48 1.82 -7.74 -9.88
N ASP A 49 3.03 -8.24 -10.17
CA ASP A 49 4.28 -7.70 -9.61
C ASP A 49 4.44 -6.21 -9.85
N ALA A 50 4.09 -5.75 -11.05
CA ALA A 50 4.12 -4.33 -11.41
C ALA A 50 3.21 -3.48 -10.51
N VAL A 51 2.07 -4.01 -10.04
CA VAL A 51 1.20 -3.32 -9.09
C VAL A 51 1.84 -3.34 -7.71
N TRP A 52 2.39 -4.50 -7.29
CA TRP A 52 3.03 -4.71 -6.00
C TRP A 52 4.22 -3.78 -5.74
N GLU A 53 5.04 -3.51 -6.76
CA GLU A 53 6.14 -2.54 -6.66
C GLU A 53 5.66 -1.14 -6.26
N TRP A 54 4.54 -0.67 -6.81
CA TRP A 54 3.97 0.63 -6.43
C TRP A 54 3.43 0.64 -5.00
N ILE A 55 2.85 -0.47 -4.56
CA ILE A 55 2.35 -0.61 -3.19
C ILE A 55 3.49 -0.54 -2.18
N GLN A 56 4.63 -1.18 -2.48
CA GLN A 56 5.83 -1.04 -1.68
C GLN A 56 6.34 0.41 -1.65
N ALA A 57 6.23 1.15 -2.76
CA ALA A 57 6.59 2.57 -2.79
C ALA A 57 5.68 3.45 -1.92
N CYS A 58 4.38 3.15 -1.86
CA CYS A 58 3.47 3.78 -0.89
C CYS A 58 3.87 3.50 0.56
N TRP A 59 4.58 2.40 0.80
CA TRP A 59 5.06 1.97 2.11
C TRP A 59 6.49 2.41 2.48
N ARG A 60 7.02 3.47 1.84
CA ARG A 60 8.28 4.08 2.25
C ARG A 60 8.18 4.82 3.58
N LYS A 61 9.22 4.66 4.41
CA LYS A 61 9.29 5.22 5.75
C LYS A 61 9.11 6.73 5.73
N GLU A 62 9.95 7.41 4.95
CA GLU A 62 9.87 8.85 4.78
C GLU A 62 8.66 9.22 3.91
N PRO A 63 7.75 10.10 4.38
CA PRO A 63 6.58 10.51 3.62
C PRO A 63 6.93 11.12 2.26
N GLU A 64 8.04 11.84 2.19
CA GLU A 64 8.50 12.57 0.99
C GLU A 64 8.91 11.63 -0.14
N ASP A 65 9.32 10.39 0.20
CA ASP A 65 9.67 9.38 -0.79
C ASP A 65 8.44 8.65 -1.36
N ARG A 66 7.26 8.84 -0.76
CA ARG A 66 6.04 8.16 -1.21
C ARG A 66 5.52 8.85 -2.47
N PRO A 67 5.00 8.08 -3.44
CA PRO A 67 4.43 8.66 -4.65
C PRO A 67 3.17 9.47 -4.30
N ASN A 68 2.92 10.53 -5.04
CA ASN A 68 1.65 11.24 -4.95
C ASN A 68 0.56 10.53 -5.79
N PHE A 69 -0.71 10.90 -5.58
CA PHE A 69 -1.83 10.29 -6.29
C PHE A 69 -1.78 10.44 -7.81
N SER A 70 -1.13 11.48 -8.34
CA SER A 70 -0.97 11.67 -9.79
C SER A 70 -0.03 10.62 -10.39
N GLU A 71 1.06 10.33 -9.69
CA GLU A 71 2.03 9.28 -10.06
C GLU A 71 1.38 7.90 -9.99
N ILE A 72 0.66 7.60 -8.90
CA ILE A 72 -0.10 6.35 -8.73
C ILE A 72 -1.11 6.18 -9.88
N LYS A 73 -1.89 7.21 -10.19
CA LYS A 73 -2.88 7.16 -11.29
C LYS A 73 -2.22 6.90 -12.64
N THR A 74 -1.08 7.51 -12.91
CA THR A 74 -0.33 7.33 -14.16
C THR A 74 0.21 5.90 -14.27
N ALA A 75 0.78 5.38 -13.18
CA ALA A 75 1.27 4.01 -13.09
C ALA A 75 0.16 2.98 -13.33
N MET A 76 -0.96 3.09 -12.60
CA MET A 76 -2.09 2.18 -12.74
C MET A 76 -2.68 2.19 -14.16
N LYS A 77 -2.71 3.35 -14.83
CA LYS A 77 -3.12 3.44 -16.24
C LYS A 77 -2.17 2.69 -17.18
N LYS A 78 -0.85 2.73 -16.94
CA LYS A 78 0.13 1.98 -17.75
C LYS A 78 -0.06 0.48 -17.56
N ILE A 79 -0.19 0.04 -16.31
CA ILE A 79 -0.45 -1.35 -15.95
C ILE A 79 -1.75 -1.83 -16.61
N HIS A 80 -2.84 -1.07 -16.49
CA HIS A 80 -4.12 -1.42 -17.11
C HIS A 80 -4.05 -1.57 -18.63
N LYS A 81 -3.18 -0.83 -19.31
CA LYS A 81 -2.94 -0.99 -20.76
C LYS A 81 -2.15 -2.26 -21.12
N ILE A 82 -1.33 -2.77 -20.21
CA ILE A 82 -0.53 -3.99 -20.41
C ILE A 82 -1.41 -5.24 -20.26
N PHE A 83 -2.37 -5.21 -19.34
CA PHE A 83 -3.31 -6.30 -19.08
C PHE A 83 -4.60 -6.23 -19.90
N LYS A 84 -4.66 -5.33 -20.89
CA LYS A 84 -5.73 -5.24 -21.89
C LYS A 84 -5.33 -5.96 -23.16
#